data_AF-K2GHM1-F1
#
_entry.id   AF-K2GHM1-F1
#
_cell.length_a   1.000
_cell.length_b   1.000
_cell.length_c   1.000
_cell.angle_alpha   90.00
_cell.angle_beta   90.00
_cell.angle_gamma   90.00
#
_symmetry.space_group_name_H-M   'P 1'
#
loop_
_entity.id
_entity.type
_entity.pdbx_description
1 polymer ?
#
loop_
_entity_poly.entity_id
_entity_poly.type
_entity_poly.pdbx_seq_one_letter_code
_entity_poly.pdbx_strand_id
1 'polypeptide(L)'
;MRSHTKKTGITFVEVCLAFLILGLVALPVFQFLTGSVKETERFYTETVAISRAKFIMDSLMFQMPWRAIGAGNPCVFQDRKEVVGVEQFISRAVPKMFGDGCETANSKIFNGEGLYKCRKGFQFRARVKVVDLDQDSSPAPIQFTIAVPGKPKQFFQIKDLVPKDDYGKFNLIKKIVVQVKWSNSKNVDPNSDPFAKSVFLVGFKSDLEG
;
A
#
# COMPACT_ATOMS: atom_id res chain seq x y z
N MET A 1 -64.79 49.19 27.45
CA MET A 1 -63.87 48.77 26.37
C MET A 1 -63.05 47.59 26.89
N ARG A 2 -63.53 46.34 26.72
CA ARG A 2 -62.86 45.14 27.25
C ARG A 2 -61.89 44.60 26.20
N SER A 3 -60.60 44.72 26.48
CA SER A 3 -59.54 44.07 25.70
C SER A 3 -59.61 42.56 25.94
N HIS A 4 -60.05 41.80 24.94
CA HIS A 4 -59.90 40.35 24.90
C HIS A 4 -58.47 40.02 24.46
N THR A 5 -57.55 39.98 25.42
CA THR A 5 -56.27 39.29 25.20
C THR A 5 -56.60 37.79 25.15
N LYS A 6 -56.74 37.22 23.95
CA LYS A 6 -56.88 35.77 23.77
C LYS A 6 -55.60 35.12 24.28
N LYS A 7 -55.65 34.57 25.49
CA LYS A 7 -54.67 33.57 25.96
C LYS A 7 -55.01 32.25 25.24
N THR A 8 -54.56 32.10 24.00
CA THR A 8 -54.51 30.80 23.34
C THR A 8 -53.41 29.99 24.02
N GLY A 9 -53.80 28.99 24.81
CA GLY A 9 -52.87 28.00 25.33
C GLY A 9 -52.32 27.19 24.15
N ILE A 10 -51.00 27.05 24.09
CA ILE A 10 -50.35 26.18 23.10
C ILE A 10 -50.92 24.78 23.29
N THR A 11 -51.56 24.24 22.25
CA THR A 11 -52.14 22.91 22.33
C THR A 11 -51.04 21.86 22.17
N PHE A 12 -51.17 20.71 22.83
CA PHE A 12 -50.21 19.59 22.72
C PHE A 12 -49.94 19.22 21.25
N VAL A 13 -50.95 19.34 20.39
CA VAL A 13 -50.86 19.12 18.94
C VAL A 13 -49.89 20.11 18.27
N GLU A 14 -49.94 21.39 18.62
CA GLU A 14 -48.99 22.39 18.09
C GLU A 14 -47.56 22.11 18.54
N VAL A 15 -47.36 21.66 19.77
CA VAL A 15 -46.02 21.26 20.27
C VAL A 15 -45.51 20.06 19.48
N CYS A 16 -46.32 19.02 19.31
CA CYS A 16 -45.94 17.85 18.52
C CYS A 16 -45.65 18.20 17.05
N LEU A 17 -46.47 19.07 16.45
CA LEU A 17 -46.28 19.52 15.08
C LEU A 17 -45.01 20.36 14.92
N ALA A 18 -44.70 21.23 15.89
CA ALA A 18 -43.46 22.00 15.91
C ALA A 18 -42.23 21.09 16.00
N PHE A 19 -42.24 20.05 16.84
CA PHE A 19 -41.15 19.06 16.91
C PHE A 19 -40.99 18.26 15.61
N LEU A 20 -42.09 17.92 14.94
CA LEU A 20 -42.05 17.19 13.66
C LEU A 20 -41.44 18.06 12.56
N ILE A 21 -41.85 19.33 12.47
CA ILE A 21 -41.27 20.31 11.53
C ILE A 21 -39.78 20.51 11.83
N LEU A 22 -39.40 20.67 13.10
CA LEU A 22 -38.01 20.85 13.50
C LEU A 22 -37.16 19.62 13.15
N GLY A 23 -37.69 18.41 13.33
CA GLY A 23 -37.06 17.16 12.90
C GLY A 23 -36.85 17.10 11.39
N LEU A 24 -37.88 17.45 10.59
CA LEU A 24 -37.77 17.49 9.14
C LEU A 24 -36.74 18.51 8.64
N VAL A 25 -36.66 19.67 9.29
CA VAL A 25 -35.66 20.71 8.95
C VAL A 25 -34.24 20.28 9.34
N ALA A 26 -34.08 19.45 10.38
CA ALA A 26 -32.78 18.94 10.80
C ALA A 26 -32.23 17.82 9.89
N LEU A 27 -33.08 17.07 9.18
CA LEU A 27 -32.66 16.01 8.26
C LEU A 27 -31.67 16.45 7.16
N PRO A 28 -31.92 17.52 6.39
CA PRO A 28 -30.97 17.97 5.37
C PRO A 28 -29.64 18.44 5.96
N VAL A 29 -29.66 19.05 7.16
CA VAL A 29 -28.43 19.43 7.87
C VAL A 29 -27.62 18.19 8.25
N PHE A 30 -28.28 17.14 8.75
CA PHE A 30 -27.63 15.88 9.06
C PHE A 30 -27.07 15.18 7.81
N GLN A 31 -27.82 15.17 6.70
CA GLN A 31 -27.35 14.63 5.42
C GLN A 31 -26.13 15.38 4.88
N PHE A 32 -26.13 16.71 4.98
CA PHE A 32 -25.00 17.53 4.57
C PHE A 32 -23.75 17.23 5.41
N LEU A 33 -23.89 17.22 6.74
CA LEU A 33 -22.78 16.91 7.65
C LEU A 33 -22.22 15.50 7.43
N THR A 34 -23.08 14.49 7.28
CA THR A 34 -22.65 13.11 7.03
C THR A 34 -21.98 12.96 5.66
N GLY A 35 -22.46 13.68 4.65
CA GLY A 35 -21.84 13.74 3.33
C GLY A 35 -20.39 14.26 3.40
N SER A 36 -20.19 15.42 4.03
CA SER A 36 -18.85 16.01 4.17
C SER A 36 -17.88 15.13 4.97
N VAL A 37 -18.37 14.45 6.02
CA VAL A 37 -17.55 13.50 6.79
C VAL A 37 -17.14 12.31 5.92
N LYS A 38 -18.05 11.76 5.11
CA LYS A 38 -17.76 10.62 4.23
C LYS A 38 -16.70 10.97 3.17
N GLU A 39 -16.78 12.15 2.58
CA GLU A 39 -15.75 12.62 1.63
C GLU A 39 -14.39 12.79 2.32
N THR A 40 -14.38 13.41 3.49
CA THR A 40 -13.16 13.59 4.29
C THR A 40 -12.53 12.24 4.65
N GLU A 41 -13.33 11.25 5.05
CA GLU A 41 -12.84 9.89 5.32
C GLU A 41 -12.30 9.21 4.07
N ARG A 42 -12.94 9.39 2.92
CA ARG A 42 -12.45 8.87 1.64
C ARG A 42 -11.08 9.46 1.29
N PHE A 43 -10.91 10.78 1.34
CA PHE A 43 -9.61 11.42 1.09
C PHE A 43 -8.54 10.97 2.08
N TYR A 44 -8.91 10.83 3.36
CA TYR A 44 -8.02 10.31 4.39
C TYR A 44 -7.53 8.89 4.07
N THR A 45 -8.44 7.97 3.73
CA THR A 45 -8.05 6.58 3.38
C THR A 45 -7.14 6.52 2.17
N GLU A 46 -7.43 7.31 1.14
CA GLU A 46 -6.62 7.37 -0.08
C GLU A 46 -5.20 7.88 0.20
N THR A 47 -5.09 8.95 1.01
CA THR A 47 -3.79 9.50 1.39
C THR A 47 -2.97 8.53 2.24
N VAL A 48 -3.63 7.80 3.17
CA VAL A 48 -2.96 6.76 3.97
C VAL A 48 -2.48 5.62 3.08
N ALA A 49 -3.27 5.18 2.09
CA ALA A 49 -2.88 4.14 1.16
C ALA A 49 -1.66 4.55 0.32
N ILE A 50 -1.65 5.78 -0.22
CA ILE A 50 -0.52 6.33 -0.99
C ILE A 50 0.73 6.45 -0.11
N SER A 51 0.59 7.02 1.09
CA SER A 51 1.70 7.17 2.04
C SER A 51 2.30 5.81 2.40
N ARG A 52 1.46 4.79 2.59
CA ARG A 52 1.90 3.42 2.87
C ARG A 52 2.61 2.80 1.69
N ALA A 53 2.05 2.93 0.49
CA ALA A 53 2.68 2.41 -0.73
C ALA A 53 4.07 3.04 -0.93
N LYS A 54 4.17 4.37 -0.76
CA LYS A 54 5.44 5.09 -0.84
C LYS A 54 6.43 4.63 0.21
N PHE A 55 6.01 4.49 1.46
CA PHE A 55 6.87 4.00 2.54
C PHE A 55 7.45 2.61 2.23
N ILE A 56 6.63 1.69 1.73
CA ILE A 56 7.08 0.35 1.32
C ILE A 56 8.06 0.46 0.16
N MET A 57 7.73 1.25 -0.87
CA MET A 57 8.58 1.43 -2.04
C MET A 57 9.95 2.03 -1.68
N ASP A 58 9.97 3.11 -0.90
CA ASP A 58 11.21 3.78 -0.47
C ASP A 58 12.07 2.84 0.39
N SER A 59 11.44 2.05 1.28
CA SER A 59 12.14 1.05 2.09
C SER A 59 12.77 -0.04 1.23
N LEU A 60 12.06 -0.51 0.20
CA LEU A 60 12.57 -1.52 -0.74
C LEU A 60 13.69 -0.97 -1.62
N MET A 61 13.56 0.27 -2.08
CA MET A 61 14.54 0.91 -2.95
C MET A 61 15.84 1.19 -2.22
N PHE A 62 15.78 1.79 -1.03
CA PHE A 62 16.96 2.38 -0.39
C PHE A 62 17.49 1.62 0.82
N GLN A 63 16.64 0.94 1.59
CA GLN A 63 17.06 0.34 2.87
C GLN A 63 17.24 -1.18 2.79
N MET A 64 16.39 -1.87 2.03
CA MET A 64 16.48 -3.32 1.86
C MET A 64 17.64 -3.70 0.95
N PRO A 65 18.58 -4.56 1.38
CA PRO A 65 19.62 -5.08 0.50
C PRO A 65 19.01 -5.78 -0.72
N TRP A 66 19.65 -5.64 -1.88
CA TRP A 66 19.18 -6.24 -3.14
C TRP A 66 18.89 -7.74 -3.03
N ARG A 67 19.83 -8.46 -2.41
CA ARG A 67 19.78 -9.91 -2.22
C ARG A 67 18.64 -10.37 -1.30
N ALA A 68 18.21 -9.51 -0.38
CA ALA A 68 17.18 -9.82 0.60
C ALA A 68 15.76 -9.85 -0.01
N ILE A 69 15.61 -9.27 -1.20
CA ILE A 69 14.33 -9.17 -1.91
C ILE A 69 14.23 -10.34 -2.90
N GLY A 70 13.51 -11.40 -2.54
CA GLY A 70 13.25 -12.53 -3.44
C GLY A 70 12.15 -12.22 -4.46
N ALA A 71 12.26 -12.76 -5.67
CA ALA A 71 11.17 -12.73 -6.65
C ALA A 71 9.95 -13.54 -6.17
N GLY A 72 8.75 -13.14 -6.58
CA GLY A 72 7.51 -13.81 -6.21
C GLY A 72 6.28 -12.91 -6.22
N ASN A 73 5.11 -13.52 -5.99
CA ASN A 73 3.83 -12.84 -5.85
C ASN A 73 2.92 -13.52 -4.80
N PRO A 74 3.01 -13.19 -3.51
CA PRO A 74 3.83 -12.13 -2.91
C PRO A 74 5.33 -12.43 -2.95
N CYS A 75 6.16 -11.40 -2.92
CA CYS A 75 7.61 -11.54 -2.82
C CYS A 75 8.01 -12.12 -1.45
N VAL A 76 9.19 -12.71 -1.39
CA VAL A 76 9.72 -13.29 -0.15
C VAL A 76 10.93 -12.50 0.31
N PHE A 77 10.98 -12.14 1.59
CA PHE A 77 12.13 -11.50 2.21
C PHE A 77 12.90 -12.50 3.05
N GLN A 78 14.17 -12.71 2.71
CA GLN A 78 15.06 -13.62 3.40
C GLN A 78 16.51 -13.20 3.13
N ASP A 79 17.39 -13.29 4.12
CA ASP A 79 18.83 -13.22 3.87
C ASP A 79 19.41 -14.64 3.72
N ARG A 80 19.97 -14.95 2.54
CA ARG A 80 20.58 -16.26 2.27
C ARG A 80 22.02 -16.38 2.74
N LYS A 81 22.69 -15.25 2.97
CA LYS A 81 24.05 -15.21 3.51
C LYS A 81 24.09 -15.24 5.04
N GLU A 82 22.92 -15.38 5.67
CA GLU A 82 22.73 -15.48 7.13
C GLU A 82 23.46 -14.36 7.90
N VAL A 83 23.49 -13.15 7.34
CA VAL A 83 24.11 -12.01 8.02
C VAL A 83 23.14 -11.51 9.08
N VAL A 84 23.53 -11.69 10.34
CA VAL A 84 22.72 -11.37 11.53
C VAL A 84 22.10 -9.97 11.46
N GLY A 85 22.85 -8.97 10.99
CA GLY A 85 22.35 -7.60 10.86
C GLY A 85 21.20 -7.44 9.85
N VAL A 86 21.25 -8.17 8.74
CA VAL A 86 20.19 -8.13 7.71
C VAL A 86 18.96 -8.91 8.19
N GLU A 87 19.14 -10.05 8.84
CA GLU A 87 18.03 -10.80 9.45
C GLU A 87 17.28 -9.96 10.51
N GLN A 88 18.03 -9.27 11.39
CA GLN A 88 17.44 -8.36 12.39
C GLN A 88 16.75 -7.15 11.74
N PHE A 89 17.30 -6.65 10.64
CA PHE A 89 16.66 -5.58 9.88
C PHE A 89 15.34 -6.05 9.26
N ILE A 90 15.34 -7.18 8.54
CA ILE A 90 14.15 -7.74 7.89
C ILE A 90 13.04 -8.00 8.92
N SER A 91 13.37 -8.67 10.03
CA SER A 91 12.40 -9.00 11.08
C SER A 91 11.76 -7.79 11.75
N ARG A 92 12.41 -6.62 11.73
CA ARG A 92 11.85 -5.36 12.26
C ARG A 92 11.18 -4.51 11.18
N ALA A 93 11.74 -4.51 9.97
CA ALA A 93 11.29 -3.65 8.87
C ALA A 93 10.04 -4.21 8.19
N VAL A 94 9.98 -5.52 7.93
CA VAL A 94 8.87 -6.13 7.18
C VAL A 94 7.54 -6.00 7.94
N PRO A 95 7.45 -6.32 9.25
CA PRO A 95 6.21 -6.10 10.00
C PRO A 95 5.80 -4.62 10.05
N LYS A 96 6.78 -3.69 10.11
CA LYS A 96 6.48 -2.25 10.03
C LYS A 96 5.94 -1.82 8.67
N MET A 97 6.38 -2.46 7.58
CA MET A 97 5.94 -2.19 6.21
C MET A 97 4.58 -2.79 5.87
N PHE A 98 4.32 -4.03 6.28
CA PHE A 98 3.16 -4.80 5.84
C PHE A 98 2.09 -4.96 6.92
N GLY A 99 2.44 -4.79 8.20
CA GLY A 99 1.54 -5.05 9.32
C GLY A 99 1.45 -6.54 9.61
N ASP A 100 0.23 -7.00 9.90
CA ASP A 100 -0.04 -8.38 10.32
C ASP A 100 -0.12 -9.32 9.11
N GLY A 101 0.20 -10.60 9.31
CA GLY A 101 0.08 -11.63 8.26
C GLY A 101 1.26 -11.73 7.29
N CYS A 102 2.35 -10.98 7.54
CA CYS A 102 3.59 -11.08 6.77
C CYS A 102 4.55 -12.18 7.26
N GLU A 103 4.28 -12.78 8.42
CA GLU A 103 5.10 -13.84 9.00
C GLU A 103 4.81 -15.19 8.33
N THR A 104 5.86 -15.99 8.12
CA THR A 104 5.72 -17.38 7.65
C THR A 104 6.00 -18.37 8.78
N ALA A 105 5.81 -19.67 8.53
CA ALA A 105 6.15 -20.71 9.49
C ALA A 105 7.64 -20.70 9.90
N ASN A 106 8.51 -20.07 9.11
CA ASN A 106 9.91 -19.88 9.42
C ASN A 106 10.16 -18.44 9.88
N SER A 107 10.68 -18.26 11.09
CA SER A 107 10.94 -16.94 11.70
C SER A 107 11.96 -16.08 10.94
N LYS A 108 12.70 -16.67 9.99
CA LYS A 108 13.67 -15.98 9.13
C LYS A 108 13.11 -15.55 7.77
N ILE A 109 11.89 -15.96 7.44
CA ILE A 109 11.29 -15.75 6.12
C ILE A 109 10.00 -14.95 6.30
N PHE A 110 9.89 -13.83 5.57
CA PHE A 110 8.70 -13.00 5.59
C PHE A 110 8.10 -12.87 4.20
N ASN A 111 6.78 -12.85 4.13
CA ASN A 111 6.03 -12.59 2.91
C ASN A 111 5.80 -11.09 2.74
N GLY A 112 5.93 -10.60 1.51
CA GLY A 112 5.56 -9.24 1.11
C GLY A 112 4.05 -9.07 0.95
N GLU A 113 3.27 -9.64 1.85
CA GLU A 113 1.84 -9.42 1.98
C GLU A 113 1.50 -9.18 3.44
N GLY A 114 0.59 -8.24 3.70
CA GLY A 114 0.08 -8.04 5.04
C GLY A 114 -1.12 -7.10 5.11
N LEU A 115 -1.71 -7.05 6.29
CA LEU A 115 -2.86 -6.24 6.62
C LEU A 115 -2.46 -5.19 7.67
N TYR A 116 -2.73 -3.93 7.35
CA TYR A 116 -2.54 -2.81 8.25
C TYR A 116 -3.91 -2.21 8.62
N LYS A 117 -4.17 -2.07 9.92
CA LYS A 117 -5.38 -1.41 10.44
C LYS A 117 -5.04 -0.05 11.02
N CYS A 118 -5.73 0.99 10.58
CA CYS A 118 -5.56 2.32 11.14
C CYS A 118 -6.42 2.52 12.40
N ARG A 119 -6.08 3.54 13.20
CA ARG A 119 -6.82 3.90 14.43
C ARG A 119 -8.31 4.20 14.17
N LYS A 120 -8.66 4.68 12.97
CA LYS A 120 -10.05 4.97 12.57
C LYS A 120 -10.84 3.73 12.13
N GLY A 121 -10.21 2.54 12.12
CA GLY A 121 -10.84 1.27 11.79
C GLY A 121 -10.82 0.88 10.31
N PHE A 122 -10.22 1.68 9.42
CA PHE A 122 -10.00 1.27 8.03
C PHE A 122 -8.86 0.26 7.92
N GLN A 123 -9.02 -0.69 7.01
CA GLN A 123 -8.06 -1.74 6.75
C GLN A 123 -7.41 -1.56 5.38
N PHE A 124 -6.11 -1.83 5.31
CA PHE A 124 -5.26 -1.66 4.13
C PHE A 124 -4.48 -2.94 3.92
N ARG A 125 -4.63 -3.58 2.76
CA ARG A 125 -3.85 -4.76 2.40
C ARG A 125 -2.72 -4.35 1.48
N ALA A 126 -1.49 -4.53 1.95
CA ALA A 126 -0.29 -4.28 1.17
C ALA A 126 0.22 -5.59 0.58
N ARG A 127 0.57 -5.58 -0.70
CA ARG A 127 1.17 -6.72 -1.40
C ARG A 127 2.29 -6.23 -2.30
N VAL A 128 3.40 -6.93 -2.33
CA VAL A 128 4.51 -6.65 -3.24
C VAL A 128 4.75 -7.85 -4.12
N LYS A 129 4.84 -7.59 -5.42
CA LYS A 129 5.27 -8.55 -6.43
C LYS A 129 6.64 -8.12 -6.93
N VAL A 130 7.57 -9.05 -6.97
CA VAL A 130 8.92 -8.83 -7.52
C VAL A 130 9.12 -9.77 -8.69
N VAL A 131 9.57 -9.21 -9.81
CA VAL A 131 9.94 -9.95 -11.01
C VAL A 131 11.41 -9.66 -11.29
N ASP A 132 12.21 -10.71 -11.31
CA ASP A 132 13.59 -10.64 -11.77
C ASP A 132 13.59 -10.46 -13.29
N LEU A 133 14.31 -9.45 -13.77
CA LEU A 133 14.62 -9.28 -15.18
C LEU A 133 15.98 -9.94 -15.42
N ASP A 134 15.96 -11.27 -15.40
CA ASP A 134 17.09 -12.11 -15.76
C ASP A 134 17.14 -12.35 -17.28
N GLN A 135 18.30 -12.82 -17.73
CA GLN A 135 18.53 -13.13 -19.14
C GLN A 135 17.62 -14.26 -19.66
N ASP A 136 17.16 -15.15 -18.76
CA ASP A 136 16.39 -16.35 -19.10
C ASP A 136 14.86 -16.15 -19.09
N SER A 137 14.33 -15.20 -18.30
CA SER A 137 12.87 -14.98 -18.21
C SER A 137 12.35 -13.93 -19.20
N SER A 138 13.25 -13.25 -19.91
CA SER A 138 12.90 -12.25 -20.92
C SER A 138 13.01 -12.86 -22.33
N PRO A 139 11.93 -12.86 -23.14
CA PRO A 139 11.98 -13.40 -24.51
C PRO A 139 12.88 -12.59 -25.46
N ALA A 140 13.27 -11.38 -25.05
CA ALA A 140 14.25 -10.55 -25.73
C ALA A 140 15.52 -10.45 -24.87
N PRO A 141 16.72 -10.74 -25.42
CA PRO A 141 17.96 -10.58 -24.68
C PRO A 141 18.15 -9.10 -24.30
N ILE A 142 18.17 -8.82 -23.00
CA ILE A 142 18.46 -7.48 -22.49
C ILE A 142 19.94 -7.21 -22.73
N GLN A 143 20.24 -6.34 -23.70
CA GLN A 143 21.60 -5.93 -24.06
C GLN A 143 21.86 -4.52 -23.54
N PHE A 144 22.95 -4.35 -22.79
CA PHE A 144 23.40 -3.05 -22.32
C PHE A 144 24.43 -2.50 -23.30
N THR A 145 24.20 -1.27 -23.77
CA THR A 145 25.19 -0.55 -24.58
C THR A 145 26.00 0.34 -23.66
N ILE A 146 27.27 0.00 -23.44
CA ILE A 146 28.17 0.80 -22.60
C ILE A 146 29.20 1.46 -23.51
N ALA A 147 29.31 2.79 -23.40
CA ALA A 147 30.32 3.56 -24.11
C ALA A 147 31.64 3.52 -23.30
N VAL A 148 32.56 2.65 -23.70
CA VAL A 148 33.89 2.56 -23.07
C VAL A 148 34.82 3.59 -23.74
N PRO A 149 35.53 4.44 -22.97
CA PRO A 149 36.45 5.42 -23.54
C PRO A 149 37.48 4.76 -24.46
N GLY A 150 37.59 5.24 -25.71
CA GLY A 150 38.55 4.74 -26.69
C GLY A 150 38.18 3.43 -27.40
N LYS A 151 36.98 2.87 -27.17
CA LYS A 151 36.48 1.68 -27.90
C LYS A 151 35.15 1.97 -28.61
N PRO A 152 34.84 1.28 -29.72
CA PRO A 152 33.51 1.35 -30.33
C PRO A 152 32.45 0.88 -29.33
N LYS A 153 31.18 1.30 -29.51
CA LYS A 153 30.06 0.88 -28.63
C LYS A 153 30.05 -0.64 -28.48
N GLN A 154 30.22 -1.12 -27.25
CA GLN A 154 30.20 -2.55 -26.94
C GLN A 154 28.84 -2.92 -26.36
N PHE A 155 28.35 -4.08 -26.80
CA PHE A 155 27.13 -4.69 -26.31
C PHE A 155 27.50 -5.73 -25.26
N PHE A 156 26.96 -5.58 -24.05
CA PHE A 156 27.17 -6.51 -22.95
C PHE A 156 25.87 -7.24 -22.63
N GLN A 157 25.96 -8.56 -22.43
CA GLN A 157 24.85 -9.34 -21.88
C GLN A 157 24.93 -9.30 -20.35
N ILE A 158 23.82 -9.57 -19.65
CA ILE A 158 23.78 -9.55 -18.18
C ILE A 158 24.84 -10.48 -17.57
N LYS A 159 25.03 -11.67 -18.14
CA LYS A 159 26.06 -12.63 -17.72
C LYS A 159 27.50 -12.09 -17.77
N ASP A 160 27.76 -11.09 -18.62
CA ASP A 160 29.08 -10.48 -18.80
C ASP A 160 29.30 -9.33 -17.81
N LEU A 161 28.23 -8.87 -17.14
CA LEU A 161 28.23 -7.70 -16.25
C LEU A 161 28.16 -8.07 -14.77
N VAL A 162 27.53 -9.19 -14.43
CA VAL A 162 27.33 -9.60 -13.02
C VAL A 162 27.60 -11.09 -12.80
N PRO A 163 28.13 -11.47 -11.63
CA PRO A 163 28.17 -12.86 -11.21
C PRO A 163 26.75 -13.38 -10.97
N LYS A 164 26.61 -14.71 -10.90
CA LYS A 164 25.33 -15.34 -10.53
C LYS A 164 24.92 -14.90 -9.12
N ASP A 165 23.62 -14.64 -8.95
CA ASP A 165 23.02 -14.35 -7.66
C ASP A 165 22.94 -15.59 -6.76
N ASP A 166 22.45 -15.41 -5.53
CA ASP A 166 22.23 -16.48 -4.56
C ASP A 166 21.16 -17.52 -5.03
N TYR A 167 20.51 -17.30 -6.19
CA TYR A 167 19.58 -18.21 -6.86
C TYR A 167 20.21 -18.90 -8.08
N GLY A 168 21.49 -18.65 -8.37
CA GLY A 168 22.22 -19.21 -9.51
C GLY A 168 21.88 -18.54 -10.86
N LYS A 169 21.21 -17.39 -10.84
CA LYS A 169 20.74 -16.66 -12.02
C LYS A 169 21.57 -15.41 -12.26
N PHE A 170 21.69 -15.01 -13.53
CA PHE A 170 22.27 -13.73 -13.91
C PHE A 170 21.17 -12.66 -13.88
N ASN A 171 21.09 -11.92 -12.77
CA ASN A 171 20.05 -10.92 -12.53
C ASN A 171 20.68 -9.57 -12.17
N LEU A 172 20.32 -8.55 -12.93
CA LEU A 172 20.80 -7.18 -12.71
C LEU A 172 19.69 -6.23 -12.26
N ILE A 173 18.43 -6.50 -12.65
CA ILE A 173 17.31 -5.56 -12.46
C ILE A 173 16.09 -6.31 -11.90
N LYS A 174 15.48 -5.77 -10.85
CA LYS A 174 14.26 -6.27 -10.22
C LYS A 174 13.18 -5.25 -10.45
N LYS A 175 12.11 -5.69 -11.11
CA LYS A 175 10.87 -4.94 -11.21
C LYS A 175 10.06 -5.18 -9.94
N ILE A 176 9.88 -4.14 -9.16
CA ILE A 176 9.12 -4.16 -7.91
C ILE A 176 7.76 -3.50 -8.20
N VAL A 177 6.68 -4.22 -7.88
CA VAL A 177 5.31 -3.74 -7.98
C VAL A 177 4.68 -3.79 -6.60
N VAL A 178 4.47 -2.62 -6.00
CA VAL A 178 3.78 -2.46 -4.72
C VAL A 178 2.31 -2.18 -5.00
N GLN A 179 1.42 -2.96 -4.41
CA GLN A 179 -0.02 -2.75 -4.40
C GLN A 179 -0.47 -2.46 -2.97
N VAL A 180 -1.25 -1.40 -2.79
CA VAL A 180 -2.00 -1.18 -1.54
C VAL A 180 -3.48 -1.11 -1.88
N LYS A 181 -4.26 -2.06 -1.34
CA LYS A 181 -5.71 -2.17 -1.51
C LYS A 181 -6.40 -1.70 -0.24
N TRP A 182 -7.48 -0.94 -0.35
CA TRP A 182 -8.26 -0.47 0.81
C TRP A 182 -9.76 -0.42 0.52
N SER A 183 -10.56 -0.50 1.58
CA SER A 183 -12.00 -0.28 1.56
C SER A 183 -12.32 1.11 2.09
N ASN A 184 -13.37 1.75 1.54
CA ASN A 184 -13.94 2.98 2.13
C ASN A 184 -14.91 2.67 3.28
N SER A 185 -15.12 1.39 3.60
CA SER A 185 -15.92 0.92 4.71
C SER A 185 -15.02 0.50 5.88
N LYS A 186 -15.39 0.87 7.09
CA LYS A 186 -14.62 0.54 8.29
C LYS A 186 -14.74 -0.94 8.61
N ASN A 187 -13.64 -1.54 9.08
CA ASN A 187 -13.52 -2.94 9.49
C ASN A 187 -13.84 -3.98 8.41
N VAL A 188 -13.86 -3.59 7.13
CA VAL A 188 -14.04 -4.51 6.01
C VAL A 188 -12.67 -4.82 5.40
N ASP A 189 -12.37 -6.11 5.22
CA ASP A 189 -11.15 -6.51 4.52
C ASP A 189 -11.28 -6.10 3.05
N PRO A 190 -10.32 -5.34 2.49
CA PRO A 190 -10.34 -4.92 1.10
C PRO A 190 -10.42 -6.08 0.08
N ASN A 191 -10.05 -7.31 0.45
CA ASN A 191 -10.24 -8.48 -0.41
C ASN A 191 -11.71 -8.92 -0.52
N SER A 192 -12.49 -8.69 0.53
CA SER A 192 -13.93 -9.03 0.58
C SER A 192 -14.83 -7.92 0.03
N ASP A 193 -14.33 -6.69 -0.07
CA ASP A 193 -15.08 -5.54 -0.56
C ASP A 193 -15.04 -5.45 -2.11
N PRO A 194 -16.19 -5.54 -2.81
CA PRO A 194 -16.25 -5.38 -4.26
C PRO A 194 -15.94 -3.95 -4.73
N PHE A 195 -16.06 -2.94 -3.85
CA PHE A 195 -15.78 -1.53 -4.15
C PHE A 195 -14.41 -1.09 -3.62
N ALA A 196 -13.56 -2.04 -3.25
CA ALA A 196 -12.22 -1.74 -2.78
C ALA A 196 -11.38 -1.07 -3.86
N LYS A 197 -10.60 -0.07 -3.45
CA LYS A 197 -9.67 0.66 -4.31
C LYS A 197 -8.27 0.10 -4.18
N SER A 198 -7.45 0.30 -5.20
CA SER A 198 -6.04 -0.08 -5.20
C SER A 198 -5.18 1.05 -5.75
N VAL A 199 -3.99 1.21 -5.17
CA VAL A 199 -2.91 2.01 -5.73
C VAL A 199 -1.73 1.10 -6.05
N PHE A 200 -1.08 1.35 -7.18
CA PHE A 200 0.08 0.61 -7.63
C PHE A 200 1.27 1.55 -7.76
N LEU A 201 2.40 1.16 -7.19
CA LEU A 201 3.70 1.78 -7.46
C LEU A 201 4.58 0.76 -8.14
N VAL A 202 5.24 1.18 -9.20
CA VAL A 202 6.18 0.35 -9.95
C VAL A 202 7.52 1.05 -9.93
N GLY A 203 8.56 0.30 -9.62
CA GLY A 203 9.92 0.78 -9.86
C GLY A 203 10.88 -0.35 -10.15
N PHE A 204 12.06 0.07 -10.56
CA PHE A 204 13.14 -0.81 -10.94
C PHE A 204 14.29 -0.53 -10.00
N LYS A 205 14.72 -1.57 -9.30
CA LYS A 205 15.97 -1.54 -8.54
C LYS A 205 17.01 -2.29 -9.37
N SER A 206 18.26 -1.85 -9.31
CA SER A 206 19.37 -2.51 -9.99
C SER A 206 20.52 -2.76 -9.03
N ASP A 207 21.21 -3.89 -9.21
CA ASP A 207 22.44 -4.22 -8.49
C ASP A 207 23.66 -3.73 -9.28
N LEU A 208 23.84 -2.41 -9.31
CA LEU A 208 25.01 -1.77 -9.90
C LEU A 208 25.91 -1.31 -8.76
N GLU A 209 26.48 -2.27 -8.02
CA GLU A 209 27.66 -1.98 -7.21
C GLU A 209 28.84 -1.78 -8.18
N GLY A 210 29.31 -0.53 -8.28
CA GLY A 210 30.59 -0.18 -8.88
C GLY A 210 31.66 -0.12 -7.80
#